data_AF-A0A1A8JY54-F1
#
_entry.id   AF-A0A1A8JY54-F1
#
_cell.length_a   1.000
_cell.length_b   1.000
_cell.length_c   1.000
_cell.angle_alpha   90.00
_cell.angle_beta   90.00
_cell.angle_gamma   90.00
#
_symmetry.space_group_name_H-M   'P 1'
#
loop_
_entity.id
_entity.type
_entity.pdbx_description
1 polymer ?
#
loop_
_entity_poly.entity_id
_entity_poly.type
_entity_poly.pdbx_seq_one_letter_code
_entity_poly.pdbx_strand_id
1 'polypeptide(L)'
;AANRGFCVILNNNNFSNSLEPLKDRAGTHTDEDSLKKVFEWLNFEVEIYRDCEKEKMLSVLKDLGGRDHSQMDCLVCCVLSHGLEGSVYGVDGQTVKIEEMMALFDGKKCPTLVEKP
;
A
#
# COMPACT_ATOMS: atom_id res chain seq x y z
N ALA A 1 -3.65 4.88 -24.29
CA ALA A 1 -3.73 5.93 -23.26
C ALA A 1 -2.43 5.89 -22.46
N ALA A 2 -1.88 7.04 -22.05
CA ALA A 2 -0.69 7.06 -21.20
C ALA A 2 -1.05 6.49 -19.81
N ASN A 3 -0.23 5.60 -19.28
CA ASN A 3 -0.42 5.01 -17.95
C ASN A 3 -0.27 6.10 -16.88
N ARG A 4 -1.23 6.25 -15.96
CA ARG A 4 -1.14 7.26 -14.90
C ARG A 4 -0.04 6.93 -13.89
N GLY A 5 0.17 5.64 -13.63
CA GLY A 5 1.06 5.16 -12.60
C GLY A 5 0.57 3.87 -11.96
N PHE A 6 1.28 3.45 -10.92
CA PHE A 6 0.90 2.28 -10.15
C PHE A 6 -0.04 2.66 -9.00
N CYS A 7 -0.98 1.78 -8.70
CA CYS A 7 -1.81 1.82 -7.50
C CYS A 7 -1.63 0.51 -6.73
N VAL A 8 -0.94 0.55 -5.60
CA VAL A 8 -0.81 -0.62 -4.72
C VAL A 8 -1.88 -0.57 -3.65
N ILE A 9 -2.61 -1.67 -3.46
CA ILE A 9 -3.61 -1.84 -2.40
C ILE A 9 -3.12 -2.95 -1.47
N LEU A 10 -2.74 -2.58 -0.25
CA LEU A 10 -2.46 -3.51 0.85
C LEU A 10 -3.75 -3.75 1.63
N ASN A 11 -4.34 -4.94 1.52
CA ASN A 11 -5.61 -5.27 2.15
C ASN A 11 -5.45 -6.36 3.22
N ASN A 12 -5.32 -5.96 4.48
CA ASN A 12 -5.18 -6.87 5.61
C ASN A 12 -6.54 -7.12 6.26
N ASN A 13 -6.97 -8.37 6.25
CA ASN A 13 -8.25 -8.83 6.76
C ASN A 13 -8.10 -9.82 7.92
N ASN A 14 -7.31 -10.87 7.73
CA ASN A 14 -7.19 -11.98 8.66
C ASN A 14 -6.11 -11.69 9.71
N PHE A 15 -6.52 -11.42 10.95
CA PHE A 15 -5.62 -11.17 12.08
C PHE A 15 -5.67 -12.30 13.10
N SER A 16 -6.14 -13.50 12.73
CA SER A 16 -6.30 -14.63 13.65
C SER A 16 -4.99 -15.06 14.31
N ASN A 17 -3.86 -14.81 13.65
CA ASN A 17 -2.51 -15.16 14.11
C ASN A 17 -1.72 -13.93 14.62
N SER A 18 -2.39 -12.79 14.82
CA SER A 18 -1.77 -11.56 15.31
C SER A 18 -1.27 -11.72 16.75
N LEU A 19 -0.12 -11.13 17.04
CA LEU A 19 0.41 -11.01 18.41
C LEU A 19 -0.46 -10.11 19.31
N GLU A 20 -1.19 -9.18 18.70
CA GLU A 20 -2.15 -8.28 19.34
C GLU A 20 -3.60 -8.81 19.19
N PRO A 21 -4.52 -8.51 20.13
CA PRO A 21 -5.90 -8.98 20.11
C PRO A 21 -6.78 -8.21 19.09
N LEU A 22 -6.40 -8.27 17.82
CA LEU A 22 -7.07 -7.62 16.69
C LEU A 22 -8.12 -8.56 16.09
N LYS A 23 -9.28 -8.01 15.75
CA LYS A 23 -10.36 -8.77 15.07
C LYS A 23 -10.17 -8.76 13.57
N ASP A 24 -10.68 -9.77 12.88
CA ASP A 24 -10.74 -9.74 11.42
C ASP A 24 -11.55 -8.55 10.89
N ARG A 25 -11.12 -7.99 9.76
CA ARG A 25 -11.70 -6.78 9.17
C ARG A 25 -12.79 -7.11 8.14
N ALA A 26 -13.82 -7.82 8.59
CA ALA A 26 -14.96 -8.19 7.75
C ALA A 26 -15.51 -6.98 6.97
N GLY A 27 -15.64 -7.11 5.66
CA GLY A 27 -16.07 -6.05 4.75
C GLY A 27 -14.94 -5.38 3.96
N THR A 28 -13.67 -5.51 4.37
CA THR A 28 -12.54 -4.85 3.68
C THR A 28 -12.35 -5.25 2.20
N HIS A 29 -12.89 -6.42 1.79
CA HIS A 29 -12.88 -6.83 0.39
C HIS A 29 -13.82 -5.98 -0.47
N THR A 30 -14.88 -5.41 0.11
CA THR A 30 -15.75 -4.46 -0.60
C THR A 30 -15.03 -3.13 -0.87
N ASP A 31 -14.22 -2.67 0.09
CA ASP A 31 -13.37 -1.48 -0.07
C ASP A 31 -12.30 -1.74 -1.13
N GLU A 32 -11.62 -2.90 -1.08
CA GLU A 32 -10.64 -3.32 -2.08
C GLU A 32 -11.24 -3.32 -3.49
N ASP A 33 -12.39 -3.96 -3.69
CA ASP A 33 -13.07 -4.02 -4.99
C ASP A 33 -13.47 -2.63 -5.48
N SER A 34 -13.88 -1.74 -4.57
CA SER A 34 -14.27 -0.36 -4.91
C SER A 34 -13.06 0.48 -5.32
N LEU A 35 -11.97 0.41 -4.56
CA LEU A 35 -10.72 1.10 -4.88
C LEU A 35 -10.13 0.60 -6.20
N LYS A 36 -10.09 -0.73 -6.40
CA LYS A 36 -9.64 -1.33 -7.65
C LYS A 36 -10.40 -0.77 -8.85
N LYS A 37 -11.75 -0.81 -8.80
CA LYS A 37 -12.59 -0.29 -9.88
C LYS A 37 -12.33 1.18 -10.17
N VAL A 38 -12.20 2.00 -9.14
CA VAL A 38 -11.96 3.44 -9.29
C VAL A 38 -10.58 3.70 -9.92
N PHE A 39 -9.52 3.05 -9.43
CA PHE A 39 -8.17 3.31 -9.93
C PHE A 39 -7.91 2.69 -11.31
N GLU A 40 -8.49 1.53 -11.62
CA GLU A 40 -8.51 0.99 -12.99
C GLU A 40 -9.25 1.93 -13.95
N TRP A 41 -10.41 2.48 -13.53
CA TRP A 41 -11.14 3.49 -14.32
C TRP A 41 -10.33 4.77 -14.54
N LEU A 42 -9.53 5.17 -13.56
CA LEU A 42 -8.58 6.29 -13.67
C LEU A 42 -7.29 5.94 -14.44
N ASN A 43 -7.18 4.74 -15.01
CA ASN A 43 -6.07 4.26 -15.83
C ASN A 43 -4.74 4.10 -15.06
N PHE A 44 -4.83 3.64 -13.81
CA PHE A 44 -3.70 3.12 -13.04
C PHE A 44 -3.51 1.62 -13.27
N GLU A 45 -2.27 1.15 -13.11
CA GLU A 45 -1.96 -0.26 -12.96
C GLU A 45 -2.14 -0.69 -11.50
N VAL A 46 -3.23 -1.41 -11.21
CA VAL A 46 -3.60 -1.78 -9.84
C VAL A 46 -3.01 -3.13 -9.44
N GLU A 47 -2.29 -3.16 -8.31
CA GLU A 47 -1.74 -4.36 -7.69
C GLU A 47 -2.30 -4.53 -6.29
N ILE A 48 -2.77 -5.74 -5.97
CA ILE A 48 -3.42 -6.04 -4.70
C ILE A 48 -2.60 -7.07 -3.94
N TYR A 49 -2.30 -6.77 -2.68
CA TYR A 49 -1.64 -7.68 -1.76
C TYR A 49 -2.52 -7.85 -0.52
N ARG A 50 -2.86 -9.11 -0.21
CA ARG A 50 -3.75 -9.44 0.89
C ARG A 50 -2.99 -10.05 2.07
N ASP A 51 -3.49 -9.78 3.26
CA ASP A 51 -3.03 -10.38 4.53
C ASP A 51 -1.50 -10.38 4.68
N CYS A 52 -0.90 -9.20 4.52
CA CYS A 52 0.54 -9.00 4.59
C CYS A 52 1.01 -8.79 6.03
N GLU A 53 2.01 -9.56 6.44
CA GLU A 53 2.81 -9.27 7.63
C GLU A 53 3.63 -8.00 7.43
N LYS A 54 4.12 -7.42 8.53
CA LYS A 54 4.96 -6.22 8.52
C LYS A 54 6.08 -6.26 7.47
N GLU A 55 6.87 -7.33 7.45
CA GLU A 55 8.02 -7.45 6.53
C GLU A 55 7.57 -7.47 5.07
N LYS A 56 6.45 -8.14 4.78
CA LYS A 56 5.90 -8.19 3.43
C LYS A 56 5.40 -6.83 2.97
N MET A 57 4.73 -6.07 3.85
CA MET A 57 4.30 -4.69 3.55
C MET A 57 5.49 -3.82 3.16
N LEU A 58 6.57 -3.84 3.97
CA LEU A 58 7.78 -3.08 3.68
C LEU A 58 8.47 -3.52 2.38
N SER A 59 8.54 -4.83 2.12
CA SER A 59 9.09 -5.37 0.87
C SER A 59 8.32 -4.87 -0.35
N VAL A 60 6.98 -4.94 -0.32
CA VAL A 60 6.12 -4.48 -1.43
C VAL A 60 6.35 -2.99 -1.71
N LEU A 61 6.38 -2.15 -0.67
CA LEU A 61 6.59 -0.72 -0.84
C LEU A 61 8.00 -0.37 -1.29
N LYS A 62 9.01 -1.11 -0.81
CA LYS A 62 10.39 -0.94 -1.26
C LYS A 62 10.55 -1.32 -2.74
N ASP A 63 9.93 -2.42 -3.15
CA ASP A 63 9.93 -2.84 -4.55
C ASP A 63 9.22 -1.80 -5.42
N LEU A 64 8.07 -1.26 -4.98
CA LEU A 64 7.34 -0.19 -5.67
C LEU A 64 8.19 1.09 -5.81
N GLY A 65 8.86 1.52 -4.74
CA GLY A 65 9.74 2.70 -4.76
C GLY A 65 10.98 2.52 -5.64
N GLY A 66 11.42 1.28 -5.87
CA GLY A 66 12.53 0.94 -6.75
C GLY A 66 12.19 0.85 -8.24
N ARG A 67 10.92 0.97 -8.63
CA ARG A 67 10.50 0.92 -10.05
C ARG A 67 10.83 2.22 -10.78
N ASP A 68 10.87 2.14 -12.11
CA ASP A 68 10.97 3.33 -12.95
C ASP A 68 9.60 3.98 -13.15
N HIS A 69 9.42 5.15 -12.55
CA HIS A 69 8.20 5.96 -12.67
C HIS A 69 8.35 7.10 -13.69
N SER A 70 9.42 7.13 -14.50
CA SER A 70 9.75 8.27 -15.38
C SER A 70 8.62 8.61 -16.35
N GLN A 71 7.94 7.59 -16.88
CA GLN A 71 6.82 7.72 -17.83
C GLN A 71 5.43 7.76 -17.15
N MET A 72 5.38 7.80 -15.82
CA MET A 72 4.15 7.88 -15.03
C MET A 72 3.90 9.31 -14.54
N ASP A 73 2.64 9.64 -14.28
CA ASP A 73 2.24 10.95 -13.76
C ASP A 73 2.29 11.00 -12.22
N CYS A 74 1.98 9.88 -11.55
CA CYS A 74 1.82 9.83 -10.09
C CYS A 74 1.93 8.40 -9.53
N LEU A 75 1.94 8.27 -8.21
CA LEU A 75 1.88 6.99 -7.50
C LEU A 75 0.75 6.96 -6.46
N VAL A 76 0.03 5.84 -6.36
CA VAL A 76 -0.97 5.65 -5.31
C VAL A 76 -0.65 4.41 -4.47
N CYS A 77 -0.80 4.54 -3.15
CA CYS A 77 -0.77 3.43 -2.22
C CYS A 77 -1.96 3.51 -1.26
N CYS A 78 -2.81 2.48 -1.26
CA CYS A 78 -3.94 2.34 -0.34
C CYS A 78 -3.60 1.26 0.70
N VAL A 79 -3.75 1.59 1.98
CA VAL A 79 -3.47 0.65 3.08
C VAL A 79 -4.75 0.46 3.88
N LEU A 80 -5.31 -0.75 3.81
CA LEU A 80 -6.51 -1.17 4.53
C LEU A 80 -6.08 -2.14 5.63
N SER A 81 -5.92 -1.63 6.85
CA SER A 81 -5.51 -2.43 8.00
C SER A 81 -6.04 -1.84 9.31
N HIS A 82 -5.77 -2.51 10.43
CA HIS A 82 -5.86 -1.86 11.74
C HIS A 82 -4.77 -0.80 11.88
N GLY A 83 -5.06 0.22 12.69
CA GLY A 83 -4.16 1.33 12.93
C GLY A 83 -3.86 1.52 14.41
N LEU A 84 -2.69 2.07 14.67
CA LEU A 84 -2.30 2.71 15.92
C LEU A 84 -1.89 4.14 15.57
N GLU A 85 -1.84 5.06 16.53
CA GLU A 85 -1.38 6.42 16.27
C GLU A 85 -0.02 6.42 15.53
N GLY A 86 0.01 7.00 14.33
CA GLY A 86 1.18 7.08 13.46
C GLY A 86 1.62 5.78 12.78
N SER A 87 0.88 4.67 12.92
CA SER A 87 1.29 3.35 12.42
C SER A 87 0.13 2.47 11.92
N VAL A 88 0.46 1.49 11.10
CA VAL A 88 -0.48 0.47 10.60
C VAL A 88 0.00 -0.93 10.96
N TYR A 89 -0.93 -1.85 11.20
CA TYR A 89 -0.60 -3.23 11.54
C TYR A 89 -0.39 -4.11 10.29
N GLY A 90 0.60 -5.00 10.36
CA GLY A 90 0.61 -6.24 9.59
C GLY A 90 -0.30 -7.28 10.25
N VAL A 91 -0.66 -8.34 9.51
CA VAL A 91 -1.51 -9.41 10.06
C VAL A 91 -0.86 -10.21 11.19
N ASP A 92 0.46 -10.10 11.32
CA ASP A 92 1.27 -10.62 12.43
C ASP A 92 1.13 -9.80 13.72
N GLY A 93 0.40 -8.69 13.71
CA GLY A 93 0.24 -7.81 14.87
C GLY A 93 1.43 -6.87 15.11
N GLN A 94 2.44 -6.90 14.24
CA GLN A 94 3.52 -5.92 14.27
C GLN A 94 3.13 -4.65 13.50
N THR A 95 3.69 -3.50 13.89
CA THR A 95 3.38 -2.22 13.25
C THR A 95 4.49 -1.71 12.32
N VAL A 96 4.06 -1.02 11.27
CA VAL A 96 4.89 -0.20 10.38
C VAL A 96 4.50 1.26 10.59
N LYS A 97 5.50 2.13 10.78
CA LYS A 97 5.25 3.58 10.91
C LYS A 97 4.85 4.14 9.55
N ILE A 98 3.85 5.03 9.52
CA ILE A 98 3.44 5.71 8.29
C ILE A 98 4.61 6.51 7.70
N GLU A 99 5.40 7.18 8.55
CA GLU A 99 6.61 7.89 8.14
C GLU A 99 7.64 6.98 7.47
N GLU A 100 7.80 5.73 7.95
CA GLU A 100 8.71 4.75 7.35
C GLU A 100 8.25 4.34 5.96
N MET A 101 6.93 4.12 5.78
CA MET A 101 6.32 3.81 4.48
C MET A 101 6.51 4.96 3.50
N MET A 102 6.23 6.19 3.92
CA MET A 102 6.39 7.40 3.08
C MET A 102 7.84 7.66 2.71
N ALA A 103 8.78 7.42 3.64
CA ALA A 103 10.20 7.63 3.38
C ALA A 103 10.76 6.72 2.28
N LEU A 104 10.05 5.66 1.85
CA LEU A 104 10.47 4.82 0.71
C LEU A 104 10.28 5.53 -0.64
N PHE A 105 9.48 6.59 -0.68
CA PHE A 105 9.13 7.36 -1.89
C PHE A 105 9.69 8.78 -1.86
N ASP A 106 10.63 9.08 -0.95
CA ASP A 106 11.30 10.38 -0.95
C ASP A 106 12.12 10.60 -2.24
N GLY A 107 12.40 11.86 -2.59
CA GLY A 107 13.11 12.19 -3.83
C GLY A 107 14.55 11.66 -3.92
N LYS A 108 15.13 11.16 -2.83
CA LYS A 108 16.46 10.51 -2.85
C LYS A 108 16.35 9.02 -3.17
N LYS A 109 15.32 8.35 -2.65
CA LYS A 109 15.11 6.90 -2.85
C LYS A 109 14.30 6.59 -4.11
N CYS A 110 13.41 7.49 -4.51
CA CYS A 110 12.61 7.37 -5.73
C CYS A 110 12.74 8.63 -6.61
N PRO A 111 13.90 8.84 -7.28
CA PRO A 111 14.14 10.05 -8.07
C PRO A 111 13.15 10.25 -9.23
N THR A 112 12.58 9.17 -9.75
CA THR A 112 11.65 9.19 -10.90
C THR A 112 10.23 9.66 -10.52
N LEU A 113 9.97 9.85 -9.21
CA LEU A 113 8.77 10.47 -8.64
C LEU A 113 8.99 11.91 -8.14
N VAL A 114 10.18 12.48 -8.28
CA VAL A 114 10.42 13.88 -7.92
C VAL A 114 9.47 14.80 -8.72
N GLU A 115 8.83 15.74 -8.03
CA GLU A 115 7.80 16.66 -8.57
C GLU A 115 6.50 15.99 -9.04
N LYS A 116 6.31 14.70 -8.72
CA LYS A 116 5.07 13.95 -8.99
C LYS A 116 4.31 13.68 -7.70
N PRO A 117 2.96 13.71 -7.73
CA PRO A 117 2.15 13.38 -6.56
C PRO A 117 2.13 11.88 -6.25
#